data_AF-A0A2E9IQD4-F1
#
_entry.id   AF-A0A2E9IQD4-F1
#
_cell.length_a   1.000
_cell.length_b   1.000
_cell.length_c   1.000
_cell.angle_alpha   90.00
_cell.angle_beta   90.00
_cell.angle_gamma   90.00
#
_symmetry.space_group_name_H-M   'P 1'
#
loop_
_entity.id
_entity.type
_entity.pdbx_description
1 polymer ?
#
loop_
_entity_poly.entity_id
_entity_poly.type
_entity_poly.pdbx_seq_one_letter_code
_entity_poly.pdbx_strand_id
1 'polypeptide(L)'
;MMNSDLLLDAILANLQPKMLRDSIDLPLLETVERLASSEEEELSYAGFVRLIKRASQALLNTAGNVVHPCEALARGEVWLNLHYGKLHGSGYEMALLDYLENSSRSVELIIQALFLGAQQEMRQAWIDTQFAPLDWHQRITLISTCKMRFANTLPRELLDRPDWCLVDHLPDLIDICLDDILSVLSNR
;
A
#
# COMPACT_ATOMS: atom_id res chain seq x y z
N MET A 1 12.74 -31.01 5.04
CA MET A 1 12.77 -29.89 4.09
C MET A 1 11.34 -29.51 3.78
N MET A 2 10.97 -28.25 3.98
CA MET A 2 9.64 -27.75 3.66
C MET A 2 9.51 -27.68 2.13
N ASN A 3 8.40 -28.15 1.56
CA ASN A 3 8.18 -28.11 0.11
C ASN A 3 7.91 -26.66 -0.31
N SER A 4 8.75 -26.10 -1.18
CA SER A 4 8.65 -24.69 -1.62
C SER A 4 7.35 -24.39 -2.37
N ASP A 5 6.74 -25.38 -3.04
CA ASP A 5 5.42 -25.21 -3.64
C ASP A 5 4.33 -24.99 -2.57
N LEU A 6 4.37 -25.77 -1.49
CA LEU A 6 3.41 -25.62 -0.38
C LEU A 6 3.63 -24.31 0.37
N LEU A 7 4.87 -23.86 0.49
CA LEU A 7 5.19 -22.55 1.07
C LEU A 7 4.66 -21.41 0.18
N LEU A 8 4.85 -21.49 -1.13
CA LEU A 8 4.31 -20.52 -2.07
C LEU A 8 2.78 -20.52 -2.04
N ASP A 9 2.13 -21.68 -2.03
CA ASP A 9 0.66 -21.78 -1.90
C ASP A 9 0.15 -21.15 -0.59
N ALA A 10 0.84 -21.37 0.53
CA ALA A 10 0.48 -20.77 1.81
C ALA A 10 0.63 -19.24 1.79
N ILE A 11 1.71 -18.73 1.21
CA ILE A 11 1.94 -17.28 1.05
C ILE A 11 0.85 -16.68 0.15
N LEU A 12 0.57 -17.28 -1.00
CA LEU A 12 -0.48 -16.81 -1.91
C LEU A 12 -1.88 -16.89 -1.27
N ALA A 13 -2.15 -17.92 -0.47
CA ALA A 13 -3.41 -18.03 0.28
C ALA A 13 -3.57 -16.90 1.31
N ASN A 14 -2.49 -16.52 2.00
CA ASN A 14 -2.49 -15.40 2.95
C ASN A 14 -2.56 -14.03 2.26
N LEU A 15 -2.15 -13.95 0.99
CA LEU A 15 -2.22 -12.75 0.15
C LEU A 15 -3.49 -12.68 -0.72
N GLN A 16 -4.49 -13.51 -0.43
CA GLN A 16 -5.76 -13.45 -1.15
C GLN A 16 -6.42 -12.06 -0.99
N PRO A 17 -7.09 -11.54 -2.04
CA PRO A 17 -7.70 -10.21 -2.02
C PRO A 17 -8.72 -10.04 -0.91
N LYS A 18 -9.44 -11.12 -0.58
CA LYS A 18 -10.40 -11.09 0.52
C LYS A 18 -9.70 -10.81 1.85
N MET A 19 -8.58 -11.46 2.11
CA MET A 19 -7.82 -11.24 3.35
C MET A 19 -7.23 -9.83 3.40
N LEU A 20 -6.66 -9.35 2.28
CA LEU A 20 -6.15 -7.98 2.16
C LEU A 20 -7.26 -6.95 2.37
N ARG A 21 -8.42 -7.17 1.76
CA ARG A 21 -9.59 -6.30 1.91
C ARG A 21 -10.07 -6.26 3.36
N ASP A 22 -10.25 -7.43 3.98
CA ASP A 22 -10.82 -7.54 5.33
C ASP A 22 -9.84 -7.03 6.40
N SER A 23 -8.53 -7.16 6.18
CA SER A 23 -7.51 -6.82 7.18
C SER A 23 -6.91 -5.42 7.01
N ILE A 24 -6.96 -4.85 5.81
CA ILE A 24 -6.31 -3.56 5.49
C ILE A 24 -7.35 -2.57 4.94
N ASP A 25 -8.00 -2.90 3.82
CA ASP A 25 -8.79 -1.91 3.08
C ASP A 25 -10.05 -1.47 3.86
N LEU A 26 -10.81 -2.41 4.42
CA LEU A 26 -12.04 -2.13 5.16
C LEU A 26 -11.77 -1.28 6.42
N PRO A 27 -10.82 -1.65 7.30
CA PRO A 27 -10.47 -0.80 8.44
C PRO A 27 -10.04 0.62 8.06
N LEU A 28 -9.27 0.77 6.97
CA LEU A 28 -8.87 2.09 6.48
C LEU A 28 -10.06 2.90 5.95
N LEU A 29 -10.97 2.27 5.22
CA LEU A 29 -12.21 2.92 4.74
C LEU A 29 -13.07 3.41 5.90
N GLU A 30 -13.29 2.58 6.92
CA GLU A 30 -14.03 2.96 8.13
C GLU A 30 -13.36 4.13 8.87
N THR A 31 -12.03 4.20 8.84
CA THR A 31 -11.28 5.34 9.40
C THR A 31 -11.49 6.61 8.57
N VAL A 32 -11.46 6.52 7.24
CA VAL A 32 -11.74 7.65 6.34
C VAL A 32 -13.15 8.19 6.53
N GLU A 33 -14.16 7.31 6.61
CA GLU A 33 -15.56 7.70 6.83
C GLU A 33 -15.72 8.46 8.14
N ARG A 34 -15.06 8.00 9.21
CA ARG A 34 -15.04 8.71 10.50
C ARG A 34 -14.37 10.08 10.41
N LEU A 35 -13.26 10.20 9.68
CA LEU A 35 -12.57 11.48 9.48
C LEU A 35 -13.44 12.48 8.70
N ALA A 36 -14.10 12.03 7.64
CA ALA A 36 -14.99 12.84 6.81
C ALA A 36 -16.22 13.36 7.57
N SER A 37 -16.65 12.65 8.62
CA SER A 37 -17.76 13.06 9.50
C SER A 37 -17.38 14.07 10.60
N SER A 38 -16.10 14.45 10.73
CA SER A 38 -15.62 15.35 11.79
C SER A 38 -15.66 16.83 11.37
N GLU A 39 -15.94 17.72 12.34
CA GLU A 39 -16.22 19.15 12.15
C GLU A 39 -15.21 19.95 11.30
N GLU A 40 -15.71 21.04 10.70
CA GLU A 40 -15.00 21.99 9.83
C GLU A 40 -13.72 22.54 10.50
N GLU A 41 -12.57 22.31 9.86
CA GLU A 41 -11.31 22.90 10.28
C GLU A 41 -11.14 24.32 9.70
N GLU A 42 -10.47 25.18 10.46
CA GLU A 42 -10.14 26.55 10.04
C GLU A 42 -9.21 26.55 8.81
N LEU A 43 -9.64 27.25 7.75
CA LEU A 43 -8.92 27.39 6.48
C LEU A 43 -7.63 28.18 6.64
N SER A 44 -6.59 27.49 7.05
CA SER A 44 -5.27 28.04 7.30
C SER A 44 -4.21 26.98 7.06
N TYR A 45 -2.95 27.41 6.91
CA TYR A 45 -1.82 26.47 6.88
C TYR A 45 -1.79 25.58 8.13
N ALA A 46 -2.09 26.15 9.30
CA ALA A 46 -2.14 25.40 10.56
C ALA A 46 -3.30 24.37 10.59
N GLY A 47 -4.43 24.70 9.96
CA GLY A 47 -5.54 23.77 9.72
C GLY A 47 -5.09 22.62 8.83
N PHE A 48 -4.52 22.92 7.67
CA PHE A 48 -4.02 21.90 6.74
C PHE A 48 -3.02 20.92 7.37
N VAL A 49 -2.04 21.43 8.11
CA VAL A 49 -1.06 20.58 8.84
C VAL A 49 -1.76 19.70 9.88
N ARG A 50 -2.79 20.22 10.56
CA ARG A 50 -3.57 19.46 11.54
C ARG A 50 -4.40 18.37 10.87
N LEU A 51 -5.04 18.66 9.74
CA LEU A 51 -5.76 17.70 8.91
C LEU A 51 -4.85 16.51 8.56
N ILE A 52 -3.70 16.80 7.92
CA ILE A 52 -2.76 15.75 7.47
C ILE A 52 -2.29 14.91 8.64
N LYS A 53 -1.84 15.57 9.70
CA LYS A 53 -1.34 14.91 10.90
C LYS A 53 -2.40 13.98 11.50
N ARG A 54 -3.62 14.48 11.68
CA ARG A 54 -4.73 13.72 12.28
C ARG A 54 -5.14 12.54 11.39
N ALA A 55 -5.32 12.79 10.09
CA ALA A 55 -5.73 11.77 9.14
C ALA A 55 -4.67 10.67 9.02
N SER A 56 -3.41 11.05 8.80
CA SER A 56 -2.31 10.09 8.66
C SER A 56 -2.09 9.30 9.95
N GLN A 57 -2.20 9.94 11.11
CA GLN A 57 -2.10 9.24 12.40
C GLN A 57 -3.24 8.24 12.59
N ALA A 58 -4.48 8.61 12.25
CA ALA A 58 -5.62 7.71 12.35
C ALA A 58 -5.46 6.50 11.42
N LEU A 59 -5.02 6.72 10.17
CA LEU A 59 -4.76 5.66 9.21
C LEU A 59 -3.65 4.72 9.70
N LEU A 60 -2.51 5.25 10.16
CA LEU A 60 -1.40 4.44 10.69
C LEU A 60 -1.77 3.66 11.95
N ASN A 61 -2.54 4.26 12.86
CA ASN A 61 -3.00 3.60 14.07
C ASN A 61 -3.98 2.45 13.78
N THR A 62 -4.65 2.47 12.63
CA THR A 62 -5.52 1.36 12.18
C THR A 62 -4.73 0.06 12.02
N ALA A 63 -3.43 0.16 11.69
CA ALA A 63 -2.51 -0.96 11.57
C ALA A 63 -2.02 -1.53 12.93
N GLY A 64 -2.51 -1.01 14.07
CA GLY A 64 -1.99 -1.35 15.40
C GLY A 64 -0.65 -0.68 15.74
N ASN A 65 -0.10 0.13 14.83
CA ASN A 65 1.11 0.91 15.06
C ASN A 65 0.73 2.23 15.73
N VAL A 66 1.02 2.38 17.02
CA VAL A 66 0.87 3.68 17.70
C VAL A 66 1.98 4.61 17.20
N VAL A 67 1.65 5.48 16.24
CA VAL A 67 2.63 6.36 15.60
C VAL A 67 2.70 7.71 16.29
N HIS A 68 3.92 8.20 16.49
CA HIS A 68 4.16 9.52 17.06
C HIS A 68 3.64 10.62 16.12
N PRO A 69 3.02 11.70 16.63
CA PRO A 69 2.35 12.66 15.77
C PRO A 69 3.26 13.39 14.75
N CYS A 70 4.57 13.51 15.02
CA CYS A 70 5.52 14.08 14.05
C CYS A 70 5.81 13.13 12.87
N GLU A 71 5.87 11.82 13.15
CA GLU A 71 6.07 10.81 12.11
C GLU A 71 4.83 10.71 11.21
N ALA A 72 3.63 10.79 11.81
CA ALA A 72 2.38 10.83 11.06
C ALA A 72 2.32 12.01 10.08
N LEU A 73 2.79 13.20 10.48
CA LEU A 73 2.87 14.35 9.59
C LEU A 73 3.84 14.09 8.43
N ALA A 74 5.07 13.66 8.73
CA ALA A 74 6.08 13.39 7.71
C ALA A 74 5.61 12.31 6.70
N ARG A 75 4.94 11.26 7.18
CA ARG A 75 4.33 10.23 6.33
C ARG A 75 3.22 10.81 5.46
N GLY A 76 2.34 11.62 6.03
CA GLY A 76 1.28 12.29 5.29
C GLY A 76 1.80 13.20 4.17
N GLU A 77 2.90 13.93 4.42
CA GLU A 77 3.56 14.76 3.40
C GLU A 77 4.08 13.91 2.24
N VAL A 78 4.72 12.78 2.54
CA VAL A 78 5.20 11.83 1.53
C VAL A 78 4.03 11.26 0.72
N TRP A 79 2.96 10.82 1.36
CA TRP A 79 1.79 10.28 0.67
C TRP A 79 1.11 11.30 -0.23
N LEU A 80 1.00 12.56 0.19
CA LEU A 80 0.48 13.62 -0.67
C LEU A 80 1.39 13.85 -1.87
N ASN A 81 2.71 13.87 -1.69
CA ASN A 81 3.66 13.99 -2.81
C ASN A 81 3.53 12.87 -3.85
N LEU A 82 3.18 11.66 -3.42
CA LEU A 82 3.04 10.51 -4.31
C LEU A 82 1.66 10.39 -4.96
N HIS A 83 0.59 10.70 -4.21
CA HIS A 83 -0.77 10.33 -4.59
C HIS A 83 -1.71 11.50 -4.83
N TYR A 84 -1.33 12.72 -4.43
CA TYR A 84 -2.16 13.89 -4.70
C TYR A 84 -1.91 14.43 -6.09
N GLY A 85 -2.95 14.52 -6.93
CA GLY A 85 -2.84 15.02 -8.29
C GLY A 85 -4.14 15.60 -8.84
N LYS A 86 -4.02 16.72 -9.56
CA LYS A 86 -5.05 17.35 -10.39
C LYS A 86 -4.49 17.67 -11.77
N LEU A 87 -5.36 18.17 -12.64
CA LEU A 87 -5.04 18.58 -14.02
C LEU A 87 -3.90 19.61 -14.14
N HIS A 88 -3.66 20.41 -13.09
CA HIS A 88 -2.71 21.53 -13.10
C HIS A 88 -1.60 21.46 -12.05
N GLY A 89 -1.50 20.36 -11.30
CA GLY A 89 -0.48 20.20 -10.27
C GLY A 89 -0.61 18.89 -9.49
N SER A 90 0.44 18.54 -8.76
CA SER A 90 0.48 17.36 -7.90
C SER A 90 1.27 17.63 -6.63
N GLY A 91 1.08 16.78 -5.64
CA GLY A 91 1.86 16.78 -4.41
C GLY A 91 1.33 17.68 -3.29
N TYR A 92 2.14 17.78 -2.24
CA TYR A 92 1.79 18.47 -1.00
C TYR A 92 1.44 19.94 -1.21
N GLU A 93 2.23 20.67 -2.00
CA GLU A 93 2.03 22.10 -2.24
C GLU A 93 0.70 22.35 -2.96
N MET A 94 0.35 21.50 -3.93
CA MET A 94 -0.94 21.60 -4.62
C MET A 94 -2.10 21.28 -3.68
N ALA A 95 -1.96 20.26 -2.84
CA ALA A 95 -2.94 19.92 -1.81
C ALA A 95 -3.18 21.09 -0.84
N LEU A 96 -2.12 21.81 -0.45
CA LEU A 96 -2.23 22.99 0.40
C LEU A 96 -3.00 24.12 -0.31
N LEU A 97 -2.65 24.43 -1.56
CA LEU A 97 -3.35 25.46 -2.33
C LEU A 97 -4.83 25.14 -2.46
N ASP A 98 -5.15 23.90 -2.82
CA ASP A 98 -6.52 23.41 -2.96
C ASP A 98 -7.31 23.44 -1.65
N TYR A 99 -6.66 23.19 -0.52
CA TYR A 99 -7.26 23.30 0.81
C TYR A 99 -7.60 24.76 1.13
N LEU A 100 -6.67 25.68 0.88
CA LEU A 100 -6.85 27.11 1.16
C LEU A 100 -7.91 27.77 0.26
N GLU A 101 -8.15 27.22 -0.93
CA GLU A 101 -9.23 27.66 -1.84
C GLU A 101 -10.64 27.21 -1.39
N ASN A 102 -10.75 26.46 -0.28
CA ASN A 102 -12.02 26.13 0.40
C ASN A 102 -13.07 25.42 -0.47
N SER A 103 -12.64 24.41 -1.23
CA SER A 103 -13.61 23.47 -1.82
C SER A 103 -13.73 22.26 -0.90
N SER A 104 -14.95 21.91 -0.46
CA SER A 104 -15.19 20.66 0.31
C SER A 104 -14.61 19.44 -0.41
N ARG A 105 -14.68 19.45 -1.73
CA ARG A 105 -14.07 18.46 -2.63
C ARG A 105 -12.54 18.38 -2.50
N SER A 106 -11.86 19.47 -2.16
CA SER A 106 -10.39 19.47 -1.96
C SER A 106 -10.02 18.62 -0.75
N VAL A 107 -10.75 18.72 0.36
CA VAL A 107 -10.51 17.93 1.57
C VAL A 107 -10.72 16.44 1.30
N GLU A 108 -11.78 16.08 0.58
CA GLU A 108 -12.03 14.69 0.16
C GLU A 108 -10.87 14.13 -0.66
N LEU A 109 -10.34 14.89 -1.63
CA LEU A 109 -9.20 14.48 -2.44
C LEU A 109 -7.91 14.33 -1.62
N ILE A 110 -7.70 15.21 -0.64
CA ILE A 110 -6.55 15.14 0.28
C ILE A 110 -6.64 13.84 1.09
N ILE A 111 -7.79 13.58 1.71
CA ILE A 111 -8.02 12.36 2.51
C ILE A 111 -7.88 11.11 1.62
N GLN A 112 -8.38 11.15 0.38
CA GLN A 112 -8.23 10.05 -0.58
C GLN A 112 -6.75 9.77 -0.90
N ALA A 113 -5.94 10.79 -1.14
CA ALA A 113 -4.51 10.62 -1.39
C ALA A 113 -3.78 10.03 -0.17
N LEU A 114 -4.13 10.48 1.05
CA LEU A 114 -3.59 9.90 2.29
C LEU A 114 -4.01 8.44 2.47
N PHE A 115 -5.27 8.10 2.16
CA PHE A 115 -5.78 6.73 2.19
C PHE A 115 -4.99 5.83 1.23
N LEU A 116 -4.75 6.26 -0.01
CA LEU A 116 -3.98 5.49 -0.98
C LEU A 116 -2.55 5.24 -0.50
N GLY A 117 -1.90 6.25 0.07
CA GLY A 117 -0.57 6.10 0.65
C GLY A 117 -0.54 5.11 1.82
N ALA A 118 -1.49 5.23 2.75
CA ALA A 118 -1.61 4.29 3.87
C ALA A 118 -1.91 2.86 3.40
N GLN A 119 -2.81 2.71 2.43
CA GLN A 119 -3.16 1.42 1.84
C GLN A 119 -1.95 0.76 1.20
N GLN A 120 -1.19 1.49 0.37
CA GLN A 120 0.03 0.97 -0.26
C GLN A 120 1.07 0.55 0.78
N GLU A 121 1.33 1.41 1.77
CA GLU A 121 2.31 1.14 2.83
C GLU A 121 1.93 -0.09 3.66
N MET A 122 0.67 -0.21 4.07
CA MET A 122 0.19 -1.35 4.86
C MET A 122 0.19 -2.65 4.06
N ARG A 123 -0.18 -2.60 2.78
CA ARG A 123 -0.11 -3.78 1.89
C ARG A 123 1.32 -4.25 1.71
N GLN A 124 2.25 -3.32 1.47
CA GLN A 124 3.67 -3.66 1.34
C GLN A 124 4.20 -4.29 2.63
N ALA A 125 3.92 -3.68 3.78
CA ALA A 125 4.33 -4.22 5.07
C ALA A 125 3.75 -5.63 5.33
N TRP A 126 2.49 -5.86 4.94
CA TRP A 126 1.86 -7.17 5.05
C TRP A 126 2.56 -8.21 4.17
N ILE A 127 2.85 -7.87 2.91
CA ILE A 127 3.61 -8.72 1.99
C ILE A 127 4.98 -9.05 2.59
N ASP A 128 5.72 -8.04 3.06
CA ASP A 128 7.04 -8.21 3.65
C ASP A 128 7.02 -9.14 4.88
N THR A 129 5.98 -9.09 5.71
CA THR A 129 5.85 -9.99 6.87
C THR A 129 5.73 -11.46 6.49
N GLN A 130 5.23 -11.79 5.30
CA GLN A 130 5.15 -13.18 4.82
C GLN A 130 6.56 -13.75 4.51
N PHE A 131 7.53 -12.89 4.19
CA PHE A 131 8.89 -13.29 3.84
C PHE A 131 9.91 -13.05 4.95
N ALA A 132 9.57 -12.24 5.95
CA ALA A 132 10.40 -11.98 7.14
C ALA A 132 10.96 -13.26 7.82
N PRO A 133 10.19 -14.35 8.00
CA PRO A 133 10.73 -15.57 8.62
C PRO A 133 11.60 -16.42 7.70
N LEU A 134 11.65 -16.12 6.39
CA LEU A 134 12.40 -16.91 5.42
C LEU A 134 13.87 -16.47 5.37
N ASP A 135 14.76 -17.45 5.45
CA ASP A 135 16.18 -17.22 5.21
C ASP A 135 16.47 -16.96 3.72
N TRP A 136 17.68 -16.46 3.44
CA TRP A 136 18.12 -16.12 2.09
C TRP A 136 17.99 -17.29 1.09
N HIS A 137 18.32 -18.51 1.50
CA HIS A 137 18.27 -19.68 0.62
C HIS A 137 16.82 -20.09 0.32
N GLN A 138 15.94 -20.01 1.32
CA GLN A 138 14.51 -20.23 1.16
C GLN A 138 13.90 -19.22 0.20
N ARG A 139 14.28 -17.94 0.29
CA ARG A 139 13.83 -16.89 -0.64
C ARG A 139 14.27 -17.16 -2.07
N ILE A 140 15.54 -17.53 -2.30
CA ILE A 140 16.02 -17.94 -3.65
C ILE A 140 15.19 -19.11 -4.19
N THR A 141 14.95 -20.12 -3.35
CA THR A 141 14.17 -21.29 -3.76
C THR A 141 12.75 -20.89 -4.14
N LEU A 142 12.14 -19.99 -3.38
CA LEU A 142 10.79 -19.47 -3.65
C LEU A 142 10.72 -18.72 -4.98
N ILE A 143 11.72 -17.90 -5.30
CA ILE A 143 11.83 -17.19 -6.59
C ILE A 143 11.88 -18.18 -7.74
N SER A 144 12.71 -19.23 -7.61
CA SER A 144 12.82 -20.28 -8.61
C SER A 144 11.46 -20.95 -8.86
N THR A 145 10.75 -21.28 -7.77
CA THR A 145 9.38 -21.82 -7.84
C THR A 145 8.41 -20.85 -8.51
N CYS A 146 8.44 -19.55 -8.16
CA CYS A 146 7.58 -18.54 -8.78
C CYS A 146 7.82 -18.43 -10.28
N LYS A 147 9.09 -18.33 -10.70
CA LYS A 147 9.47 -18.24 -12.12
C LYS A 147 9.00 -19.45 -12.91
N MET A 148 9.11 -20.65 -12.34
CA MET A 148 8.61 -21.87 -13.00
C MET A 148 7.09 -21.88 -13.12
N ARG A 149 6.37 -21.51 -12.06
CA ARG A 149 4.90 -21.59 -12.01
C ARG A 149 4.21 -20.50 -12.82
N PHE A 150 4.77 -19.30 -12.83
CA PHE A 150 4.21 -18.11 -13.50
C PHE A 150 5.03 -17.71 -14.74
N ALA A 151 5.72 -18.67 -15.37
CA ALA A 151 6.57 -18.44 -16.54
C ALA A 151 5.84 -17.77 -17.73
N ASN A 152 4.53 -17.98 -17.84
CA ASN A 152 3.72 -17.39 -18.92
C ASN A 152 3.28 -15.95 -18.64
N THR A 153 3.37 -15.53 -17.39
CA THR A 153 2.87 -14.24 -16.89
C THR A 153 4.02 -13.25 -16.74
N LEU A 154 5.17 -13.73 -16.25
CA LEU A 154 6.30 -12.88 -15.95
C LEU A 154 6.97 -12.36 -17.24
N PRO A 155 7.39 -11.09 -17.26
CA PRO A 155 8.24 -10.55 -18.31
C PRO A 155 9.49 -11.40 -18.51
N ARG A 156 9.90 -11.57 -19.76
CA ARG A 156 11.06 -12.40 -20.12
C ARG A 156 12.34 -11.90 -19.46
N GLU A 157 12.43 -10.58 -19.26
CA GLU A 157 13.52 -9.91 -18.57
C GLU A 157 13.68 -10.41 -17.13
N LEU A 158 12.60 -10.77 -16.44
CA LEU A 158 12.67 -11.34 -15.08
C LEU A 158 12.99 -12.84 -15.12
N LEU A 159 12.50 -13.57 -16.12
CA LEU A 159 12.78 -14.99 -16.30
C LEU A 159 14.27 -15.26 -16.58
N ASP A 160 14.90 -14.39 -17.37
CA ASP A 160 16.30 -14.51 -17.76
C ASP A 160 17.27 -14.04 -16.66
N ARG A 161 16.78 -13.35 -15.62
CA ARG A 161 17.61 -12.89 -14.49
C ARG A 161 17.94 -14.05 -13.56
N PRO A 162 19.18 -14.15 -13.05
CA PRO A 162 19.51 -15.11 -12.00
C PRO A 162 18.64 -14.90 -10.75
N ASP A 163 18.19 -15.99 -10.12
CA ASP A 163 17.23 -15.94 -9.00
C ASP A 163 17.75 -15.12 -7.81
N TRP A 164 19.07 -15.16 -7.54
CA TRP A 164 19.70 -14.38 -6.47
C TRP A 164 19.63 -12.86 -6.69
N CYS A 165 19.49 -12.38 -7.93
CA CYS A 165 19.29 -10.96 -8.23
C CYS A 165 17.90 -10.46 -7.85
N LEU A 166 16.94 -11.37 -7.64
CA LEU A 166 15.53 -11.04 -7.44
C LEU A 166 15.11 -11.16 -5.98
N VAL A 167 16.03 -11.51 -5.06
CA VAL A 167 15.67 -11.79 -3.66
C VAL A 167 15.12 -10.58 -2.94
N ASP A 168 15.70 -9.41 -3.19
CA ASP A 168 15.21 -8.15 -2.62
C ASP A 168 13.94 -7.63 -3.32
N HIS A 169 13.60 -8.22 -4.47
CA HIS A 169 12.41 -7.92 -5.27
C HIS A 169 11.34 -9.02 -5.19
N LEU A 170 11.47 -9.96 -4.24
CA LEU A 170 10.52 -11.05 -4.07
C LEU A 170 9.09 -10.53 -3.76
N PRO A 171 8.89 -9.48 -2.92
CA PRO A 171 7.58 -8.86 -2.74
C PRO A 171 6.94 -8.41 -4.06
N ASP A 172 7.69 -7.67 -4.87
CA ASP A 172 7.24 -7.14 -6.17
C ASP A 172 6.89 -8.28 -7.14
N LEU A 173 7.71 -9.34 -7.15
CA LEU A 173 7.48 -10.52 -8.00
C LEU A 173 6.15 -11.21 -7.64
N ILE A 174 5.84 -11.30 -6.35
CA ILE A 174 4.61 -11.93 -5.86
C ILE A 174 3.39 -11.06 -6.17
N ASP A 175 3.52 -9.73 -6.07
CA ASP A 175 2.44 -8.80 -6.43
C ASP A 175 2.02 -8.97 -7.90
N ILE A 176 3.00 -9.06 -8.82
CA ILE A 176 2.75 -9.35 -10.24
C ILE A 176 2.02 -10.69 -10.43
N CYS A 177 2.41 -11.71 -9.65
CA CYS A 177 1.77 -13.03 -9.74
C CYS A 177 0.33 -13.03 -9.19
N LEU A 178 0.04 -12.21 -8.18
CA LEU A 178 -1.29 -12.05 -7.62
C LEU A 178 -2.24 -11.37 -8.62
N ASP A 179 -1.80 -10.30 -9.28
CA ASP A 179 -2.60 -9.59 -10.29
C ASP A 179 -3.08 -10.53 -11.42
N ASP A 180 -2.22 -11.44 -11.86
CA ASP A 180 -2.58 -12.44 -12.87
C ASP A 180 -3.65 -13.43 -12.39
N ILE A 181 -3.50 -13.96 -11.16
CA ILE A 181 -4.49 -14.86 -10.55
C ILE A 181 -5.88 -14.18 -10.49
N LEU A 182 -5.91 -12.88 -10.19
CA LEU A 182 -7.14 -12.11 -10.09
C LEU A 182 -7.73 -11.73 -11.45
N SER A 183 -6.89 -11.46 -12.43
CA SER A 183 -7.32 -11.21 -13.82
C SER A 183 -7.95 -12.46 -14.45
N VAL A 184 -7.47 -13.65 -14.10
CA VAL A 184 -8.02 -14.93 -14.57
C VAL A 184 -9.35 -15.26 -13.89
N LEU A 185 -9.52 -14.90 -12.62
CA LEU A 185 -10.75 -15.13 -11.86
C LEU A 185 -11.89 -14.15 -12.19
N SER A 186 -11.57 -12.93 -12.65
CA SER A 186 -12.56 -11.92 -13.05
C SER A 186 -13.06 -12.08 -14.50
N ASN A 187 -12.36 -12.86 -15.32
CA ASN A 187 -12.74 -13.19 -16.71
C ASN A 187 -13.44 -14.56 -16.85
N ARG A 188 -13.93 -15.13 -15.74
CA ARG A 188 -14.76 -16.34 -15.69
C ARG A 188 -16.11 -16.03 -15.04
#